data_AF-T1AXJ2-F1
#
_entry.id   AF-T1AXJ2-F1
#
_cell.length_a   1.000
_cell.length_b   1.000
_cell.length_c   1.000
_cell.angle_alpha   90.00
_cell.angle_beta   90.00
_cell.angle_gamma   90.00
#
_symmetry.space_group_name_H-M   'P 1'
#
loop_
_entity.id
_entity.type
_entity.pdbx_description
1 polymer ?
#
loop_
_entity_poly.entity_id
_entity_poly.type
_entity_poly.pdbx_seq_one_letter_code
_entity_poly.pdbx_strand_id
1 'polypeptide(L)'
;MAIHLRKFGVSLVAMTMSVAGLLVVSSGSVAGAAPKSKVGTITVGTLYASTGAYATSSLPEYAGLQFWAKQVNAQGGMYVKPLKKKEKVKIVAYDDQSDPATATTLYTQLLNQNHVNVLVADFG
;
A
#
# COMPACT_ATOMS: atom_id res chain seq x y z
N MET A 1 -32.53 -47.70 37.13
CA MET A 1 -32.82 -47.45 35.70
C MET A 1 -31.51 -47.09 35.04
N ALA A 2 -30.97 -47.99 34.21
CA ALA A 2 -29.70 -47.81 33.52
C ALA A 2 -29.86 -46.90 32.29
N ILE A 3 -28.81 -46.15 31.92
CA ILE A 3 -28.30 -45.88 30.55
C ILE A 3 -26.93 -45.19 30.77
N HIS A 4 -25.79 -45.89 30.66
CA HIS A 4 -24.95 -46.16 29.47
C HIS A 4 -24.21 -44.92 28.90
N LEU A 5 -22.90 -44.79 29.21
CA LEU A 5 -21.71 -45.05 28.34
C LEU A 5 -21.21 -43.75 27.64
N ARG A 6 -19.92 -43.39 27.53
CA ARG A 6 -18.68 -44.10 27.14
C ARG A 6 -17.43 -43.32 27.64
N LYS A 7 -16.43 -43.99 28.26
CA LYS A 7 -15.00 -44.20 27.84
C LYS A 7 -14.36 -43.06 27.01
N PHE A 8 -13.11 -42.62 27.11
CA PHE A 8 -11.76 -43.03 27.55
C PHE A 8 -10.99 -41.69 27.74
N GLY A 9 -9.87 -41.48 28.42
CA GLY A 9 -8.80 -42.32 28.97
C GLY A 9 -7.68 -41.36 29.41
N VAL A 10 -7.00 -41.74 30.48
CA VAL A 10 -5.95 -41.03 31.21
C VAL A 10 -4.66 -40.91 30.37
N SER A 11 -3.92 -39.79 30.50
CA SER A 11 -2.47 -39.91 30.67
C SER A 11 -1.87 -38.72 31.41
N LEU A 12 -1.41 -39.03 32.61
CA LEU A 12 -0.69 -38.24 33.61
C LEU A 12 0.79 -38.62 33.48
N VAL A 13 1.71 -37.67 33.34
CA VAL A 13 3.03 -37.75 33.99
C VAL A 13 3.50 -36.34 34.32
N ALA A 14 3.45 -36.01 35.61
CA ALA A 14 4.24 -34.96 36.22
C ALA A 14 5.52 -35.60 36.78
N MET A 15 6.68 -34.98 36.61
CA MET A 15 7.89 -35.34 37.35
C MET A 15 8.62 -34.07 37.79
N THR A 16 8.88 -34.01 39.09
CA THR A 16 9.17 -32.83 39.91
C THR A 16 10.67 -32.59 40.15
N MET A 17 11.01 -31.29 40.20
CA MET A 17 12.15 -30.52 40.79
C MET A 17 13.40 -31.23 41.40
N SER A 18 14.60 -30.69 41.09
CA SER A 18 15.62 -30.29 42.08
C SER A 18 16.75 -29.37 41.54
N VAL A 19 16.86 -28.21 42.21
CA VAL A 19 17.92 -27.20 42.45
C VAL A 19 19.34 -27.31 41.83
N ALA A 20 19.80 -26.25 41.13
CA ALA A 20 21.11 -25.56 41.29
C ALA A 20 21.23 -24.39 40.29
N GLY A 21 21.72 -23.22 40.73
CA GLY A 21 21.53 -21.94 40.06
C GLY A 21 22.33 -21.66 38.78
N LEU A 22 21.78 -20.76 37.96
CA LEU A 22 22.53 -19.72 37.26
C LEU A 22 21.54 -18.64 36.82
N LEU A 23 21.86 -17.39 37.13
CA LEU A 23 21.10 -16.22 36.74
C LEU A 23 21.32 -16.03 35.23
N VAL A 24 20.38 -16.41 34.39
CA VAL A 24 20.38 -16.01 32.98
C VAL A 24 19.26 -15.00 32.81
N VAL A 25 19.60 -13.73 33.04
CA VAL A 25 18.88 -12.62 32.41
C VAL A 25 19.09 -12.79 30.91
N SER A 26 18.16 -13.48 30.26
CA SER A 26 18.06 -13.42 28.81
C SER A 26 17.62 -12.00 28.48
N SER A 27 18.58 -11.12 28.22
CA SER A 27 18.36 -9.85 27.55
C SER A 27 17.71 -10.16 26.20
N GLY A 28 16.38 -10.23 26.21
CA GLY A 28 15.59 -10.32 25.01
C GLY A 28 15.83 -9.03 24.26
N SER A 29 16.67 -9.12 23.22
CA SER A 29 16.84 -8.05 22.25
C SER A 29 15.46 -7.69 21.72
N VAL A 30 14.88 -6.62 22.24
CA VAL A 30 13.80 -5.90 21.59
C VAL A 30 14.41 -5.32 20.33
N ALA A 31 14.49 -6.16 19.28
CA ALA A 31 14.76 -5.71 17.93
C ALA A 31 13.62 -4.74 17.61
N GLY A 32 13.87 -3.45 17.85
CA GLY A 32 12.95 -2.38 17.57
C GLY A 32 12.52 -2.53 16.13
N ALA A 33 11.26 -2.95 15.93
CA ALA A 33 10.65 -2.95 14.63
C ALA A 33 10.59 -1.49 14.20
N ALA A 34 11.60 -1.05 13.44
CA ALA A 34 11.57 0.23 12.78
C ALA A 34 10.23 0.31 12.05
N PRO A 35 9.47 1.42 12.20
CA PRO A 35 8.18 1.54 11.56
C PRO A 35 8.38 1.31 10.06
N LYS A 36 7.87 0.19 9.55
CA LYS A 36 7.85 -0.07 8.11
C LYS A 36 6.99 1.04 7.51
N SER A 37 7.64 2.01 6.88
CA SER A 37 6.96 2.95 5.99
C SER A 37 6.22 2.11 4.94
N LYS A 38 4.92 1.91 5.15
CA LYS A 38 4.06 1.18 4.22
C LYS A 38 3.53 2.20 3.23
N VAL A 39 4.37 2.63 2.29
CA VAL A 39 3.83 3.06 1.00
C VAL A 39 3.30 1.79 0.36
N GLY A 40 2.03 1.46 0.57
CA GLY A 40 1.42 0.22 0.07
C GLY A 40 1.07 0.27 -1.42
N THR A 41 1.09 1.47 -2.00
CA THR A 41 0.89 1.77 -3.43
C THR A 41 1.39 3.19 -3.66
N ILE A 42 2.10 3.40 -4.76
CA ILE A 42 2.53 4.73 -5.21
C ILE A 42 1.36 5.36 -5.96
N THR A 43 0.77 6.41 -5.39
CA THR A 43 -0.30 7.19 -6.02
C THR A 43 0.29 8.30 -6.89
N VAL A 44 -0.03 8.27 -8.18
CA VAL A 44 0.33 9.32 -9.15
C VAL A 44 -0.94 10.10 -9.46
N GLY A 45 -0.95 11.36 -9.05
CA GLY A 45 -2.02 12.30 -9.36
C GLY A 45 -1.77 12.97 -10.70
N THR A 46 -2.81 13.12 -11.51
CA THR A 46 -2.77 13.89 -12.75
C THR A 46 -4.16 14.44 -13.04
N LEU A 47 -4.26 15.39 -13.96
CA LEU A 47 -5.53 15.77 -14.57
C LEU A 47 -5.55 15.27 -16.02
N TYR A 48 -6.70 15.37 -16.65
CA TYR A 48 -6.82 15.24 -18.09
C TYR A 48 -7.94 16.15 -18.58
N ALA A 49 -7.90 16.59 -19.83
CA ALA A 49 -8.99 17.26 -20.49
C ALA A 49 -9.73 16.27 -21.40
N SER A 50 -10.98 15.92 -21.07
CA SER A 50 -11.83 15.14 -22.00
C SER A 50 -12.50 16.01 -23.07
N THR A 51 -12.61 17.31 -22.78
CA THR A 51 -13.21 18.33 -23.64
C THR A 51 -12.39 19.62 -23.63
N GLY A 52 -12.70 20.53 -24.55
CA GLY A 52 -12.06 21.85 -24.62
C GLY A 52 -10.80 21.87 -25.48
N ALA A 53 -10.02 22.94 -25.36
CA ALA A 53 -8.90 23.24 -26.24
C ALA A 53 -7.74 22.23 -26.15
N TYR A 54 -7.59 21.53 -25.02
CA TYR A 54 -6.48 20.60 -24.79
C TYR A 54 -6.85 19.13 -25.02
N ALA A 55 -8.12 18.81 -25.27
CA ALA A 55 -8.61 17.42 -25.31
C ALA A 55 -7.91 16.53 -26.36
N THR A 56 -7.57 17.09 -27.52
CA THR A 56 -6.90 16.35 -28.60
C THR A 56 -5.48 15.90 -28.21
N SER A 57 -4.81 16.63 -27.33
CA SER A 57 -3.48 16.32 -26.82
C SER A 57 -3.54 15.51 -25.52
N SER A 58 -4.46 15.87 -24.61
CA SER A 58 -4.58 15.28 -23.28
C SER A 58 -5.06 13.82 -23.30
N LEU A 59 -6.07 13.48 -24.10
CA LEU A 59 -6.60 12.11 -24.17
C LEU A 59 -5.54 11.04 -24.52
N PRO A 60 -4.71 11.20 -25.58
CA PRO A 60 -3.66 10.23 -25.86
C PRO A 60 -2.54 10.22 -24.81
N GLU A 61 -2.22 11.36 -24.19
CA GLU A 61 -1.27 11.41 -23.06
C GLU A 61 -1.79 10.61 -21.86
N TYR A 62 -3.03 10.84 -21.45
CA TYR A 62 -3.66 10.13 -20.34
C TYR A 62 -3.72 8.61 -20.60
N ALA A 63 -4.08 8.20 -21.82
CA ALA A 63 -4.04 6.80 -22.23
C ALA A 63 -2.62 6.21 -22.16
N GLY A 64 -1.60 6.98 -22.56
CA GLY A 64 -0.20 6.63 -22.44
C GLY A 64 0.24 6.41 -20.99
N LEU A 65 -0.18 7.30 -20.08
CA LEU A 65 0.12 7.19 -18.65
C LEU A 65 -0.55 5.96 -18.02
N GLN A 66 -1.80 5.68 -18.38
CA GLN A 66 -2.50 4.45 -17.95
C GLN A 66 -1.79 3.20 -18.47
N PHE A 67 -1.36 3.20 -19.74
CA PHE A 67 -0.61 2.10 -20.34
C PHE A 67 0.72 1.87 -19.61
N TRP A 68 1.47 2.94 -19.32
CA TRP A 68 2.70 2.87 -18.54
C TRP A 68 2.46 2.24 -17.16
N ALA A 69 1.45 2.71 -16.42
CA ALA A 69 1.14 2.17 -15.10
C ALA A 69 0.80 0.67 -15.17
N LYS A 70 0.07 0.23 -16.19
CA LYS A 70 -0.22 -1.18 -16.45
C LYS A 70 1.06 -1.98 -16.70
N GLN A 71 1.97 -1.49 -17.55
CA GLN A 71 3.25 -2.15 -17.85
C GLN A 71 4.13 -2.29 -16.60
N VAL A 72 4.33 -1.20 -15.86
CA VAL A 72 5.12 -1.20 -14.62
C VAL A 72 4.52 -2.17 -13.60
N ASN A 73 3.20 -2.16 -13.44
CA ASN A 73 2.53 -3.08 -12.52
C ASN A 73 2.66 -4.53 -12.97
N ALA A 74 2.58 -4.84 -14.27
CA ALA A 74 2.81 -6.18 -14.80
C ALA A 74 4.24 -6.68 -14.49
N GLN A 75 5.22 -5.77 -14.44
CA GLN A 75 6.62 -6.06 -14.06
C GLN A 75 6.88 -6.07 -12.54
N GLY A 76 5.81 -6.11 -11.74
CA GLY A 76 5.88 -6.20 -10.28
C GLY A 76 5.90 -4.85 -9.55
N GLY A 77 5.79 -3.72 -10.25
CA GLY A 77 5.76 -2.38 -9.66
C GLY A 77 7.10 -1.62 -9.75
N MET A 78 7.10 -0.37 -9.28
CA MET A 78 8.26 0.51 -9.26
C MET A 78 9.10 0.26 -8.01
N TYR A 79 10.43 0.16 -8.15
CA TYR A 79 11.32 0.01 -7.01
C TYR A 79 11.46 1.33 -6.23
N VAL A 80 11.11 1.30 -4.95
CA VAL A 80 11.22 2.45 -4.05
C VAL A 80 12.48 2.27 -3.20
N LYS A 81 13.55 3.02 -3.53
CA LYS A 81 14.88 2.89 -2.89
C LYS A 81 14.81 2.90 -1.35
N PRO A 82 14.12 3.86 -0.68
CA PRO A 82 14.01 3.86 0.78
C PRO A 82 13.34 2.60 1.36
N LEU A 83 12.46 1.93 0.61
CA LEU A 83 11.73 0.75 1.07
C LEU A 83 12.41 -0.57 0.69
N LYS A 84 13.41 -0.53 -0.18
CA LYS A 84 14.11 -1.69 -0.74
C LYS A 84 13.16 -2.75 -1.32
N LYS A 85 12.03 -2.32 -1.90
CA LYS A 85 11.02 -3.20 -2.52
C LYS A 85 10.31 -2.51 -3.68
N LYS A 86 9.65 -3.31 -4.52
CA LYS A 86 8.76 -2.81 -5.56
C LYS A 86 7.37 -2.56 -4.99
N GLU A 87 6.77 -1.45 -5.40
CA GLU A 87 5.39 -1.07 -5.06
C GLU A 87 4.57 -0.82 -6.32
N LYS A 88 3.29 -1.16 -6.27
CA LYS A 88 2.38 -0.93 -7.39
C LYS A 88 2.13 0.57 -7.56
N VAL A 89 1.83 0.97 -8.79
CA VAL A 89 1.43 2.32 -9.15
C VAL A 89 -0.08 2.38 -9.33
N LYS A 90 -0.71 3.44 -8.82
CA LYS A 90 -2.12 3.76 -9.07
C LYS A 90 -2.22 5.19 -9.59
N ILE A 91 -2.80 5.36 -10.77
CA ILE A 91 -3.16 6.68 -11.30
C ILE A 91 -4.44 7.14 -10.61
N VAL A 92 -4.45 8.37 -10.11
CA VAL A 92 -5.64 9.10 -9.63
C VAL A 92 -5.79 10.30 -10.55
N ALA A 93 -6.86 10.34 -11.33
CA ALA A 93 -7.05 11.35 -12.36
C ALA A 93 -8.45 11.96 -12.31
N TYR A 94 -8.53 13.24 -12.66
CA TYR A 94 -9.77 14.00 -12.75
C TYR A 94 -9.81 14.80 -14.05
N ASP A 95 -11.02 14.99 -14.58
CA ASP A 95 -11.24 15.73 -15.82
C ASP A 95 -11.36 17.24 -15.53
N ASP A 96 -10.45 18.03 -16.07
CA ASP A 96 -10.44 19.49 -15.90
C ASP A 96 -11.15 20.26 -17.01
N GLN A 97 -11.58 19.57 -18.07
CA GLN A 97 -12.33 20.13 -19.19
C GLN A 97 -11.61 21.29 -19.93
N SER A 98 -10.28 21.36 -19.85
CA SER A 98 -9.47 22.50 -20.30
C SER A 98 -9.77 23.82 -19.58
N ASP A 99 -10.29 23.77 -18.35
CA ASP A 99 -10.63 24.94 -17.55
C ASP A 99 -9.63 25.15 -16.39
N PRO A 100 -8.88 26.27 -16.35
CA PRO A 100 -7.86 26.52 -15.32
C PRO A 100 -8.40 26.60 -13.88
N ALA A 101 -9.64 27.07 -13.69
CA ALA A 101 -10.25 27.16 -12.37
C ALA A 101 -10.62 25.77 -11.83
N THR A 102 -11.14 24.91 -12.70
CA THR A 102 -11.41 23.50 -12.43
C THR A 102 -10.11 22.76 -12.13
N ALA A 103 -9.07 22.96 -12.94
CA ALA A 103 -7.75 22.37 -12.70
C ALA A 103 -7.18 22.72 -11.31
N THR A 104 -7.27 23.99 -10.91
CA THR A 104 -6.81 24.45 -9.58
C THR A 104 -7.53 23.72 -8.44
N THR A 105 -8.84 23.55 -8.57
CA THR A 105 -9.67 22.86 -7.58
C THR A 105 -9.29 21.38 -7.49
N LEU A 106 -9.14 20.72 -8.64
CA LEU A 106 -8.84 19.28 -8.71
C LEU A 106 -7.42 18.95 -8.24
N TYR A 107 -6.43 19.81 -8.52
CA TYR A 107 -5.10 19.65 -7.93
C TYR A 107 -5.13 19.81 -6.41
N THR A 108 -5.91 20.76 -5.88
CA THR A 108 -6.09 20.89 -4.43
C THR A 108 -6.70 19.62 -3.83
N GLN A 109 -7.64 18.99 -4.52
CA GLN A 109 -8.20 17.69 -4.12
C GLN A 109 -7.15 16.56 -4.14
N LEU A 110 -6.36 16.46 -5.22
CA LEU A 110 -5.27 15.47 -5.33
C LEU A 110 -4.28 15.58 -4.15
N LEU A 111 -3.96 16.80 -3.73
CA LEU A 111 -3.04 17.07 -2.64
C LEU A 111 -3.67 16.85 -1.25
N ASN A 112 -4.82 17.47 -1.00
CA ASN A 112 -5.38 17.58 0.35
C ASN A 112 -6.34 16.44 0.73
N GLN A 113 -6.95 15.79 -0.25
CA GLN A 113 -7.91 14.69 0.00
C GLN A 113 -7.31 13.34 -0.41
N ASN A 114 -6.73 13.25 -1.60
CA ASN A 114 -6.17 11.99 -2.08
C ASN A 114 -4.76 11.71 -1.53
N HIS A 115 -4.04 12.75 -1.10
CA HIS A 115 -2.66 12.67 -0.65
C HIS A 115 -1.77 11.89 -1.62
N VAL A 116 -1.84 12.26 -2.91
CA VAL A 116 -1.03 11.60 -3.94
C VAL A 116 0.47 11.75 -3.65
N ASN A 117 1.25 10.73 -3.99
CA ASN A 117 2.69 10.74 -3.72
C ASN A 117 3.46 11.61 -4.72
N VAL A 118 3.00 11.66 -5.96
CA VAL A 118 3.64 12.41 -7.06
C VAL A 118 2.54 13.00 -7.94
N LEU A 119 2.77 14.22 -8.45
CA LEU A 119 1.97 14.81 -9.52
C LEU A 119 2.69 14.67 -10.86
N VAL A 120 1.93 14.38 -11.91
CA VAL A 120 2.36 14.40 -13.31
C VAL A 120 1.47 15.39 -14.05
N ALA A 121 2.09 16.33 -14.75
CA ALA A 121 1.39 17.35 -15.52
C ALA A 121 0.69 16.74 -16.74
N ASP A 122 -0.38 17.40 -17.17
CA ASP A 122 -1.07 17.21 -18.44
C ASP A 122 -0.78 18.42 -19.35
N PHE A 123 -1.42 18.48 -20.51
CA PHE A 123 -1.53 19.69 -21.33
C PHE A 123 -2.47 20.72 -20.71
N GLY A 124 -1.94 21.90 -20.38
CA GLY A 124 -2.73 23.05 -19.92
C GLY A 124 -2.06 23.82 -18.80
#